data_AF-A0A2V8XXT4-F1
#
_entry.id   AF-A0A2V8XXT4-F1
#
_cell.length_a   1.000
_cell.length_b   1.000
_cell.length_c   1.000
_cell.angle_alpha   90.00
_cell.angle_beta   90.00
_cell.angle_gamma   90.00
#
_symmetry.space_group_name_H-M   'P 1'
#
loop_
_entity.id
_entity.type
_entity.pdbx_description
1 polymer ?
#
loop_
_entity_poly.entity_id
_entity_poly.type
_entity_poly.pdbx_seq_one_letter_code
_entity_poly.pdbx_strand_id
1 'polypeptide(L)'
;MADKAKIFSVHYGEFGFVPILVVVTNDGNQPIELTGMGAQLVTASRTKIPPATEDDIERRLVHPSASRSQYPLPFPRKKVKGGLSKEAREEIQNAQFVAKAVEPHSTKAGFLFFDVSEMSAPLAGAHFYLTGVRDGRGNELMYFEVPLEKYLSAPSKR
;
A
#
# COMPACT_ATOMS: atom_id res chain seq x y z
N MET A 1 27.14 -2.36 -9.27
CA MET A 1 25.87 -1.75 -9.70
C MET A 1 24.77 -2.65 -9.15
N ALA A 2 23.90 -2.16 -8.27
CA ALA A 2 22.70 -2.91 -7.95
C ALA A 2 21.69 -2.55 -9.04
N ASP A 3 21.50 -3.45 -10.00
CA ASP A 3 20.37 -3.38 -10.92
C ASP A 3 19.12 -3.09 -10.09
N LYS A 4 18.53 -1.91 -10.28
CA LYS A 4 17.22 -1.63 -9.71
C LYS A 4 16.29 -2.66 -10.33
N ALA A 5 16.00 -3.72 -9.60
CA ALA A 5 15.06 -4.73 -10.03
C ALA A 5 13.80 -3.99 -10.47
N LYS A 6 13.38 -4.21 -11.70
CA LYS A 6 12.11 -3.68 -12.21
C LYS A 6 11.01 -4.51 -11.54
N ILE A 7 10.71 -4.16 -10.27
CA ILE A 7 9.75 -4.89 -9.42
C ILE A 7 8.34 -4.81 -10.02
N PHE A 8 8.04 -3.71 -10.72
CA PHE A 8 6.77 -3.47 -11.37
C PHE A 8 6.96 -3.22 -12.87
N SER A 9 6.11 -3.83 -13.69
CA SER A 9 5.91 -3.44 -15.08
C SER A 9 5.16 -2.11 -15.16
N VAL A 10 4.31 -1.83 -14.18
CA VAL A 10 3.54 -0.58 -14.05
C VAL A 10 4.33 0.51 -13.33
N HIS A 11 4.32 1.72 -13.91
CA HIS A 11 4.94 2.91 -13.31
C HIS A 11 3.98 3.64 -12.35
N TYR A 12 3.67 3.02 -11.19
CA TYR A 12 2.72 3.54 -10.20
C TYR A 12 2.96 5.01 -9.77
N GLY A 13 4.23 5.44 -9.75
CA GLY A 13 4.59 6.82 -9.42
C GLY A 13 4.03 7.86 -10.39
N GLU A 14 3.87 7.52 -11.68
CA GLU A 14 3.27 8.42 -12.69
C GLU A 14 1.77 8.64 -12.44
N PHE A 15 1.13 7.68 -11.77
CA PHE A 15 -0.29 7.74 -11.39
C PHE A 15 -0.51 8.34 -9.99
N GLY A 16 0.57 8.79 -9.34
CA GLY A 16 0.54 9.38 -8.00
C GLY A 16 0.41 8.36 -6.87
N PHE A 17 0.80 7.10 -7.10
CA PHE A 17 0.85 6.09 -6.06
C PHE A 17 2.26 5.88 -5.52
N VAL A 18 2.34 5.73 -4.20
CA VAL A 18 3.54 5.25 -3.51
C VAL A 18 3.33 3.80 -3.08
N PRO A 19 4.03 2.82 -3.68
CA PRO A 19 4.04 1.46 -3.20
C PRO A 19 4.97 1.33 -1.97
N ILE A 20 4.46 0.76 -0.88
CA ILE A 20 5.21 0.39 0.32
C ILE A 20 5.21 -1.14 0.44
N LEU A 21 6.39 -1.76 0.40
CA LEU A 21 6.54 -3.19 0.66
C LEU A 21 6.43 -3.44 2.17
N VAL A 22 5.43 -4.20 2.56
CA VAL A 22 5.26 -4.68 3.93
C VAL A 22 5.69 -6.14 3.98
N VAL A 23 6.63 -6.43 4.88
CA VAL A 23 7.10 -7.79 5.17
C VAL A 23 6.83 -8.06 6.63
N VAL A 24 6.04 -9.09 6.90
CA VAL A 24 5.71 -9.55 8.25
C VAL A 24 6.31 -10.93 8.42
N THR A 25 7.30 -11.02 9.31
CA THR A 25 7.94 -12.27 9.71
C THR A 25 7.50 -12.60 11.13
N ASN A 26 6.96 -13.81 11.30
CA ASN A 26 6.57 -14.32 12.60
C ASN A 26 7.59 -15.34 13.08
N ASP A 27 8.52 -14.90 13.93
CA ASP A 27 9.50 -15.81 14.55
C ASP A 27 8.94 -16.52 15.81
N GLY A 28 7.71 -16.18 16.21
CA GLY A 28 7.05 -16.77 17.37
C GLY A 28 6.44 -18.14 17.11
N ASN A 29 6.04 -18.79 18.19
CA ASN A 29 5.39 -20.12 18.18
C ASN A 29 3.86 -20.06 18.05
N GLN A 30 3.28 -18.85 18.00
CA GLN A 30 1.84 -18.62 17.88
C GLN A 30 1.57 -17.83 16.60
N PRO A 31 0.42 -18.04 15.93
CA PRO A 31 0.06 -17.27 14.74
C PRO A 31 -0.13 -15.79 15.10
N ILE A 32 0.13 -14.93 14.12
CA ILE A 32 -0.18 -13.49 14.18
C ILE A 32 -1.38 -13.23 13.29
N GLU A 33 -2.42 -12.63 13.85
CA GLU A 33 -3.60 -12.19 13.10
C GLU A 33 -3.39 -10.78 12.54
N LEU A 34 -3.69 -10.63 11.25
CA LEU A 34 -3.62 -9.37 10.50
C LEU A 34 -4.98 -8.90 9.99
N THR A 35 -6.07 -9.62 10.26
CA THR A 35 -7.42 -9.25 9.78
C THR A 35 -7.88 -7.87 10.28
N GLY A 36 -7.46 -7.48 11.49
CA GLY A 36 -7.74 -6.15 12.06
C GLY A 36 -6.69 -5.09 11.72
N MET A 37 -5.72 -5.40 10.87
CA MET A 37 -4.59 -4.53 10.60
C MET A 37 -5.03 -3.23 9.90
N GLY A 38 -4.70 -2.11 10.52
CA GLY A 38 -4.94 -0.77 9.99
C GLY A 38 -3.64 -0.12 9.55
N ALA A 39 -3.29 -0.26 8.27
CA ALA A 39 -2.16 0.46 7.69
C ALA A 39 -2.58 1.87 7.25
N GLN A 40 -1.79 2.88 7.60
CA GLN A 40 -2.06 4.28 7.26
C GLN A 40 -0.76 4.99 6.90
N LEU A 41 -0.80 5.80 5.85
CA LEU A 41 0.23 6.80 5.60
C LEU A 41 -0.22 8.09 6.29
N VAL A 42 0.50 8.50 7.31
CA VAL A 42 0.22 9.74 8.05
C VAL A 42 1.17 10.81 7.55
N THR A 43 0.62 11.90 7.03
CA THR A 43 1.42 12.98 6.45
C THR A 43 1.90 13.97 7.50
N ALA A 44 2.77 14.90 7.13
CA ALA A 44 3.19 16.00 8.02
C ALA A 44 2.02 16.83 8.56
N SER A 45 0.94 16.97 7.78
CA SER A 45 -0.30 17.63 8.21
C SER A 45 -1.19 16.76 9.12
N ARG A 46 -0.70 15.58 9.54
CA ARG A 46 -1.43 14.55 10.30
C ARG A 46 -2.65 13.98 9.56
N THR A 47 -2.71 14.18 8.26
CA THR A 47 -3.76 13.58 7.43
C THR A 47 -3.46 12.09 7.29
N LYS A 48 -4.45 11.25 7.60
CA LYS A 48 -4.33 9.80 7.51
C LYS A 48 -4.85 9.32 6.16
N ILE A 49 -3.98 8.72 5.36
CA ILE A 49 -4.29 8.18 4.05
C ILE A 49 -4.33 6.65 4.18
N PRO A 50 -5.49 5.99 4.02
CA PRO A 50 -5.54 4.54 3.97
C PRO A 50 -4.99 4.03 2.63
N PRO A 51 -4.52 2.77 2.57
CA PRO A 51 -4.10 2.15 1.33
C PRO A 51 -5.24 2.16 0.30
N ALA A 52 -4.87 2.29 -0.97
CA ALA A 52 -5.78 2.18 -2.09
C ALA A 52 -6.25 0.73 -2.25
N THR A 53 -7.52 0.58 -2.58
CA THR A 53 -8.10 -0.72 -2.92
C THR A 53 -7.68 -1.13 -4.34
N GLU A 54 -7.74 -2.42 -4.67
CA GLU A 54 -7.52 -2.90 -6.05
C GLU A 54 -8.35 -2.10 -7.07
N ASP A 55 -9.64 -1.90 -6.78
CA ASP A 55 -10.56 -1.10 -7.61
C ASP A 55 -10.12 0.36 -7.80
N ASP A 56 -9.56 1.00 -6.75
CA ASP A 56 -9.07 2.37 -6.85
C ASP A 56 -7.82 2.46 -7.73
N ILE A 57 -6.92 1.49 -7.61
CA ILE A 57 -5.71 1.37 -8.43
C ILE A 57 -6.12 1.13 -9.88
N GLU A 58 -6.93 0.10 -10.16
CA GLU A 58 -7.42 -0.20 -11.50
C GLU A 58 -8.11 1.00 -12.16
N ARG A 59 -8.99 1.70 -11.42
CA ARG A 59 -9.69 2.88 -11.95
C ARG A 59 -8.73 3.99 -12.36
N ARG A 60 -7.69 4.25 -11.56
CA ARG A 60 -6.69 5.29 -11.83
C ARG A 60 -5.78 4.92 -12.99
N LEU A 61 -5.42 3.65 -13.14
CA LEU A 61 -4.64 3.21 -14.30
C LEU A 61 -5.40 3.37 -15.61
N VAL A 62 -6.72 3.11 -15.61
CA VAL A 62 -7.55 3.28 -16.81
C VAL A 62 -7.86 4.77 -17.06
N HIS A 63 -8.01 5.57 -16.00
CA HIS A 63 -8.24 7.01 -16.08
C HIS A 63 -7.26 7.76 -15.18
N PRO A 64 -6.11 8.22 -15.73
CA PRO A 64 -5.08 8.92 -14.94
C PRO A 64 -5.58 10.18 -14.24
N SER A 65 -6.65 10.80 -14.75
CA SER A 65 -7.28 12.01 -14.17
C SER A 65 -8.40 11.72 -13.16
N ALA A 66 -8.73 10.45 -12.87
CA ALA A 66 -9.83 10.12 -11.96
C ALA A 66 -9.38 10.23 -10.50
N SER A 67 -9.79 11.28 -9.78
CA SER A 67 -9.51 11.42 -8.34
C SER A 67 -10.28 10.40 -7.50
N ARG A 68 -9.87 10.23 -6.23
CA ARG A 68 -10.51 9.36 -5.24
C ARG A 68 -11.98 9.79 -5.06
N SER A 69 -12.93 8.97 -5.50
CA SER A 69 -14.35 9.23 -5.29
C SER A 69 -14.65 9.19 -3.79
N GLN A 70 -14.78 10.36 -3.16
CA GLN A 70 -15.05 10.52 -1.72
C GLN A 70 -16.48 10.09 -1.31
N TYR A 71 -17.30 9.60 -2.24
CA TYR A 71 -18.69 9.21 -1.97
C TYR A 71 -19.07 7.89 -2.64
N PRO A 72 -19.78 6.98 -1.95
CA PRO A 72 -20.54 5.93 -2.62
C PRO A 72 -21.75 6.60 -3.27
N LEU A 73 -21.58 7.10 -4.49
CA LEU A 73 -22.71 7.57 -5.28
C LEU A 73 -23.54 6.37 -5.74
N PRO A 74 -24.88 6.40 -5.60
CA PRO A 74 -25.79 5.30 -5.97
C PRO A 74 -25.98 5.17 -7.49
N PHE A 75 -25.14 5.81 -8.30
CA PHE A 75 -25.28 5.78 -9.76
C PHE A 75 -24.69 4.49 -10.34
N PRO A 76 -25.38 3.84 -11.30
CA PRO A 76 -24.88 2.65 -11.96
C PRO A 76 -23.52 2.96 -12.62
N ARG A 77 -22.45 2.36 -12.08
CA ARG A 77 -21.11 2.45 -12.66
C ARG A 77 -21.14 1.80 -14.04
N LYS A 78 -21.12 2.61 -15.11
CA LYS A 78 -20.84 2.13 -16.46
C LYS A 78 -19.52 1.36 -16.39
N LYS A 79 -19.53 0.05 -16.69
CA LYS A 79 -18.30 -0.73 -16.87
C LYS A 79 -17.45 -0.01 -17.91
N VAL A 80 -16.33 0.54 -17.47
CA VAL A 80 -15.53 1.43 -18.30
C VAL A 80 -14.78 0.59 -19.31
N LYS A 81 -15.07 0.82 -20.60
CA LYS A 81 -14.38 0.20 -21.74
C LYS A 81 -13.03 0.89 -21.94
N GLY A 82 -12.09 0.55 -21.09
CA GLY A 82 -10.66 0.82 -21.24
C GLY A 82 -9.99 -0.29 -20.45
N GLY A 83 -9.69 -1.40 -21.11
CA GLY A 83 -9.15 -2.57 -20.42
C GLY A 83 -7.75 -2.24 -19.92
N LEU A 84 -7.56 -2.25 -18.61
CA LEU A 84 -6.23 -2.45 -18.06
C LEU A 84 -5.63 -3.71 -18.71
N SER A 85 -4.36 -3.69 -19.08
CA SER A 85 -3.72 -4.88 -19.64
C SER A 85 -3.83 -6.03 -18.62
N LYS A 86 -4.06 -7.26 -19.09
CA LYS A 86 -4.26 -8.41 -18.19
C LYS A 86 -3.05 -8.57 -17.25
N GLU A 87 -1.88 -8.27 -17.79
CA GLU A 87 -0.59 -8.32 -17.12
C GLU A 87 -0.53 -7.31 -15.95
N ALA A 88 -1.03 -6.08 -16.14
CA ALA A 88 -1.07 -5.08 -15.07
C ALA A 88 -2.10 -5.44 -13.99
N ARG A 89 -3.23 -6.04 -14.37
CA ARG A 89 -4.23 -6.54 -13.42
C ARG A 89 -3.67 -7.67 -12.56
N GLU A 90 -3.04 -8.66 -13.19
CA GLU A 90 -2.37 -9.77 -12.50
C GLU A 90 -1.23 -9.26 -11.60
N GLU A 91 -0.47 -8.26 -12.05
CA GLU A 91 0.57 -7.64 -11.22
C GLU A 91 -0.01 -7.01 -9.95
N ILE A 92 -1.08 -6.22 -10.06
CA ILE A 92 -1.72 -5.60 -8.87
C ILE A 92 -2.20 -6.68 -7.90
N GLN A 93 -2.92 -7.69 -8.41
CA GLN A 93 -3.47 -8.78 -7.60
C GLN A 93 -2.39 -9.58 -6.87
N ASN A 94 -1.28 -9.88 -7.55
CA ASN A 94 -0.20 -10.66 -6.98
C ASN A 94 0.72 -9.84 -6.07
N ALA A 95 0.85 -8.53 -6.35
CA ALA A 95 1.69 -7.64 -5.56
C ALA A 95 1.02 -7.24 -4.25
N GLN A 96 -0.31 -7.11 -4.19
CA GLN A 96 -0.99 -6.53 -3.04
C GLN A 96 -0.84 -7.38 -1.77
N PHE A 97 -0.65 -6.71 -0.63
CA PHE A 97 -0.63 -7.38 0.67
C PHE A 97 -2.04 -7.84 1.07
N VAL A 98 -2.31 -9.14 0.94
CA VAL A 98 -3.62 -9.77 1.23
C VAL A 98 -3.60 -10.74 2.43
N ALA A 99 -2.46 -10.84 3.14
CA ALA A 99 -2.31 -11.78 4.24
C ALA A 99 -3.22 -11.41 5.43
N LYS A 100 -4.10 -12.34 5.81
CA LYS A 100 -5.00 -12.22 6.98
C LYS A 100 -4.38 -12.74 8.28
N ALA A 101 -3.38 -13.61 8.15
CA ALA A 101 -2.62 -14.16 9.27
C ALA A 101 -1.23 -14.59 8.80
N VAL A 102 -0.30 -14.70 9.74
CA VAL A 102 1.05 -15.21 9.54
C VAL A 102 1.27 -16.36 10.49
N GLU A 103 1.46 -17.55 9.93
CA GLU A 103 1.72 -18.77 10.68
C GLU A 103 3.04 -18.66 11.46
N PRO A 104 3.21 -19.44 12.55
CA PRO A 104 4.48 -19.56 13.25
C PRO A 104 5.64 -19.86 12.30
N HIS A 105 6.78 -19.21 12.54
CA HIS A 105 8.02 -19.38 11.77
C HIS A 105 7.86 -19.14 10.26
N SER A 106 6.91 -18.28 9.87
CA SER A 106 6.63 -17.98 8.48
C SER A 106 6.75 -16.48 8.18
N THR A 107 6.90 -16.16 6.91
CA THR A 107 6.94 -14.78 6.43
C THR A 107 5.87 -14.56 5.37
N LYS A 108 5.17 -13.43 5.46
CA LYS A 108 4.26 -12.93 4.42
C LYS A 108 4.70 -11.55 3.98
N ALA A 109 4.63 -11.30 2.68
CA ALA A 109 5.05 -10.03 2.08
C ALA A 109 4.07 -9.60 1.00
N GLY A 110 4.03 -8.29 0.74
CA GLY A 110 3.18 -7.68 -0.27
C GLY A 110 3.19 -6.17 -0.17
N PHE A 111 2.60 -5.51 -1.16
CA PHE A 111 2.60 -4.08 -1.32
C PHE A 111 1.29 -3.46 -0.85
N LEU A 112 1.43 -2.32 -0.19
CA LEU A 112 0.34 -1.38 0.07
C LEU A 112 0.58 -0.15 -0.80
N PHE A 113 -0.43 0.26 -1.56
CA PHE A 113 -0.34 1.43 -2.43
C PHE A 113 -1.03 2.61 -1.77
N PHE A 114 -0.38 3.76 -1.71
CA PHE A 114 -0.95 4.98 -1.14
C PHE A 114 -1.12 6.03 -2.23
N ASP A 115 -2.35 6.54 -2.39
CA ASP A 115 -2.62 7.64 -3.30
C ASP A 115 -2.15 8.95 -2.66
N VAL A 116 -1.12 9.54 -3.27
CA VAL A 116 -0.50 10.78 -2.86
C VAL A 116 -0.55 11.84 -3.97
N SER A 117 -1.40 11.64 -4.99
CA SER A 117 -1.50 12.53 -6.15
C SER A 117 -1.85 13.98 -5.80
N GLU A 118 -2.56 14.21 -4.70
CA GLU A 118 -2.95 15.54 -4.20
C GLU A 118 -1.84 16.24 -3.40
N MET A 119 -0.61 15.70 -3.39
CA MET A 119 0.47 16.17 -2.50
C MET A 119 1.78 16.42 -3.26
N SER A 120 2.37 17.59 -3.03
CA SER A 120 3.65 17.98 -3.63
C SER A 120 4.87 17.31 -2.99
N ALA A 121 4.84 17.03 -1.68
CA ALA A 121 5.91 16.40 -0.93
C ALA A 121 5.38 15.31 0.02
N PRO A 122 4.88 14.18 -0.52
CA PRO A 122 4.06 13.24 0.26
C PRO A 122 4.83 12.41 1.30
N LEU A 123 6.15 12.31 1.17
CA LEU A 123 7.00 11.57 2.12
C LEU A 123 7.68 12.50 3.16
N ALA A 124 7.60 13.82 2.97
CA ALA A 124 8.28 14.78 3.85
C ALA A 124 7.52 14.88 5.17
N GLY A 125 8.19 14.53 6.27
CA GLY A 125 7.57 14.44 7.60
C GLY A 125 6.45 13.41 7.71
N ALA A 126 6.29 12.52 6.72
CA ALA A 126 5.30 11.46 6.74
C ALA A 126 5.82 10.23 7.49
N HIS A 127 4.92 9.46 8.08
CA HIS A 127 5.20 8.18 8.71
C HIS A 127 4.19 7.12 8.27
N PHE A 128 4.68 5.91 8.06
CA PHE A 128 3.84 4.74 7.91
C PHE A 128 3.44 4.23 9.30
N TYR A 129 2.14 4.10 9.53
CA TYR A 129 1.55 3.73 10.79
C TYR A 129 0.77 2.42 10.64
N LEU A 130 1.06 1.45 11.50
CA LEU A 130 0.45 0.12 11.49
C LEU A 130 -0.09 -0.23 12.87
N THR A 131 -1.38 -0.55 12.95
CA THR A 131 -2.07 -0.97 14.19
C THR A 131 -2.90 -2.23 13.95
N GLY A 132 -3.49 -2.79 15.01
CA GLY A 132 -4.45 -3.88 14.89
C GLY A 132 -3.85 -5.23 14.52
N VAL A 133 -2.52 -5.37 14.65
CA VAL A 133 -1.82 -6.65 14.60
C VAL A 133 -2.07 -7.36 15.93
N ARG A 134 -2.51 -8.62 15.90
CA ARG A 134 -2.87 -9.37 17.13
C ARG A 134 -2.12 -10.69 17.23
N ASP A 135 -1.88 -11.15 18.44
CA ASP A 135 -1.42 -12.52 18.69
C ASP A 135 -2.56 -13.54 18.52
N GLY A 136 -2.23 -14.84 18.51
CA GLY A 136 -3.21 -15.93 18.45
C GLY A 136 -4.15 -16.04 19.67
N ARG A 137 -4.02 -15.15 20.66
CA ARG A 137 -4.92 -15.03 21.82
C ARG A 137 -5.84 -13.81 21.71
N GLY A 138 -5.71 -13.03 20.63
CA GLY A 138 -6.48 -11.82 20.38
C GLY A 138 -5.94 -10.56 21.06
N ASN A 139 -4.76 -10.61 21.69
CA ASN A 139 -4.14 -9.43 22.27
C ASN A 139 -3.52 -8.59 21.15
N GLU A 140 -3.79 -7.29 21.16
CA GLU A 140 -3.13 -6.38 20.24
C GLU A 140 -1.64 -6.29 20.56
N LEU A 141 -0.82 -6.56 19.55
CA LEU A 141 0.61 -6.28 19.60
C LEU A 141 0.82 -4.75 19.55
N MET A 142 2.04 -4.31 19.83
CA MET A 142 2.39 -2.89 19.70
C MET A 142 2.10 -2.34 18.29
N TYR A 143 1.87 -1.03 18.21
CA TYR A 143 1.81 -0.34 16.92
C TYR A 143 3.22 -0.13 16.35
N PHE A 144 3.30 0.03 15.04
CA PHE A 144 4.54 0.36 14.35
C PHE A 144 4.42 1.73 13.71
N GLU A 145 5.44 2.56 13.90
CA GLU A 145 5.57 3.87 13.27
C GLU A 145 6.93 3.95 12.56
N VAL A 146 6.91 4.13 11.24
CA VAL A 146 8.11 4.16 10.41
C VAL A 146 8.20 5.52 9.72
N PRO A 147 9.15 6.41 10.11
CA PRO A 147 9.30 7.72 9.48
C PRO A 147 9.83 7.58 8.05
N LEU A 148 9.16 8.23 7.10
CA LEU A 148 9.46 8.13 5.66
C LEU A 148 10.42 9.21 5.16
N GLU A 149 10.62 10.28 5.93
CA GLU A 149 11.50 11.40 5.59
C GLU A 149 12.95 10.95 5.29
N LYS A 150 13.42 9.89 5.96
CA LYS A 150 14.76 9.31 5.73
C LYS A 150 14.96 8.82 4.30
N TYR A 151 13.87 8.49 3.59
CA TYR A 151 13.92 8.00 2.22
C TYR A 151 13.87 9.11 1.16
N LEU A 152 13.61 10.37 1.56
CA LEU A 152 13.75 11.53 0.68
C LEU A 152 15.21 11.92 0.43
N SER A 153 16.07 11.66 1.41
CA SER A 153 17.50 11.99 1.37
C SER A 153 18.34 10.89 0.73
N ALA A 154 17.71 9.81 0.24
CA ALA A 154 18.42 8.74 -0.45
C ALA A 154 19.13 9.35 -1.68
N PRO A 155 20.47 9.25 -1.77
CA PRO A 155 21.21 9.93 -2.82
C PRO A 155 20.69 9.47 -4.20
N SER A 156 20.19 10.42 -4.98
CA SER A 156 20.04 10.23 -6.42
C SER A 156 21.45 10.11 -6.98
N LYS A 157 21.89 8.87 -7.19
CA LYS A 157 23.21 8.59 -7.72
C LYS A 157 23.22 9.08 -9.17
N ARG A 158 23.88 10.22 -9.39
CA ARG A 158 24.29 10.69 -10.73
C ARG A 158 25.17 9.65 -11.40
#